data_AF-A0A3M5EL75-F1
#
_entry.id   AF-A0A3M5EL75-F1
#
_cell.length_a   1.000
_cell.length_b   1.000
_cell.length_c   1.000
_cell.angle_alpha   90.00
_cell.angle_beta   90.00
_cell.angle_gamma   90.00
#
_symmetry.space_group_name_H-M   'P 1'
#
loop_
_entity.id
_entity.type
_entity.pdbx_description
1 polymer ?
#
loop_
_entity_poly.entity_id
_entity_poly.type
_entity_poly.pdbx_seq_one_letter_code
_entity_poly.pdbx_strand_id
1 'polypeptide(L)'
;MLVSAQPRQLQAGLNAGLWTIGLAASGPSCGLSPADWDALGHTERDRLRADATLELYRLGVHSVIDHLGELQPCLHDLAVRRLKGEKP
;
A
#
# COMPACT_ATOMS: atom_id res chain seq x y z
N MET A 1 -4.16 9.12 -9.80
CA MET A 1 -3.61 8.02 -8.98
C MET A 1 -3.72 8.42 -7.52
N LEU A 2 -3.98 7.47 -6.64
CA LEU A 2 -4.09 7.66 -5.19
C LEU A 2 -3.09 6.76 -4.47
N VAL A 3 -2.41 7.30 -3.45
CA VAL A 3 -1.52 6.55 -2.55
C VAL A 3 -2.04 6.74 -1.12
N SER A 4 -2.32 5.65 -0.40
CA SER A 4 -2.86 5.76 0.96
C SER A 4 -2.67 4.47 1.78
N ALA A 5 -2.59 4.61 3.10
CA ALA A 5 -2.68 3.51 4.07
C ALA A 5 -4.12 3.23 4.52
N GLN A 6 -5.10 4.07 4.12
CA GLN A 6 -6.46 4.02 4.64
C GLN A 6 -7.41 3.30 3.68
N PRO A 7 -8.00 2.16 4.08
CA PRO A 7 -8.88 1.37 3.21
C PRO A 7 -10.04 2.17 2.60
N ARG A 8 -10.65 3.09 3.36
CA ARG A 8 -11.76 3.93 2.85
C ARG A 8 -11.33 4.88 1.74
N GLN A 9 -10.14 5.47 1.85
CA GLN A 9 -9.61 6.34 0.79
C GLN A 9 -9.30 5.52 -0.46
N LEU A 10 -8.65 4.37 -0.28
CA LEU A 10 -8.32 3.46 -1.37
C LEU A 10 -9.58 2.98 -2.11
N GLN A 11 -10.62 2.58 -1.38
CA GLN A 11 -11.90 2.20 -1.98
C GLN A 11 -12.52 3.35 -2.78
N ALA A 12 -12.47 4.58 -2.27
CA ALA A 12 -12.95 5.75 -3.02
C ALA A 12 -12.13 5.97 -4.31
N GLY A 13 -10.81 5.76 -4.26
CA GLY A 13 -9.95 5.82 -5.44
C GLY A 13 -10.29 4.78 -6.48
N LEU A 14 -10.51 3.53 -6.06
CA LEU A 14 -10.97 2.43 -6.93
C LEU A 14 -12.32 2.78 -7.58
N ASN A 15 -13.30 3.23 -6.77
CA ASN A 15 -14.62 3.63 -7.27
C ASN A 15 -14.56 4.81 -8.25
N ALA A 16 -13.53 5.65 -8.17
CA ALA A 16 -13.29 6.77 -9.08
C ALA A 16 -12.47 6.39 -10.33
N GLY A 17 -12.08 5.12 -10.51
CA GLY A 17 -11.26 4.67 -11.63
C GLY A 17 -9.82 5.20 -11.57
N LEU A 18 -9.28 5.42 -10.37
CA LEU A 18 -7.89 5.83 -10.16
C LEU A 18 -7.01 4.60 -9.92
N TRP A 19 -5.80 4.60 -10.49
CA TRP A 19 -4.74 3.72 -10.00
C TRP A 19 -4.53 3.95 -8.49
N THR A 20 -4.41 2.88 -7.73
CA THR A 20 -4.29 2.91 -6.26
C THR A 20 -3.06 2.14 -5.78
N ILE A 21 -2.28 2.78 -4.90
CA ILE A 21 -1.13 2.19 -4.22
C ILE A 21 -1.41 2.18 -2.71
N GLY A 22 -1.44 0.99 -2.13
CA GLY A 22 -1.56 0.80 -0.68
C GLY A 22 -0.21 0.96 0.04
N LEU A 23 -0.24 1.46 1.28
CA LEU A 23 0.93 1.56 2.15
C LEU A 23 0.81 0.58 3.33
N ALA A 24 1.68 -0.44 3.37
CA ALA A 24 1.62 -1.51 4.38
C ALA A 24 2.31 -1.15 5.71
N ALA A 25 3.39 -0.37 5.68
CA ALA A 25 4.19 -0.03 6.86
C ALA A 25 4.16 1.47 7.21
N SER A 26 3.71 2.35 6.32
CA SER A 26 3.68 3.80 6.54
C SER A 26 2.27 4.31 6.77
N GLY A 27 1.82 4.28 8.03
CA GLY A 27 0.60 4.94 8.46
C GLY A 27 -0.02 4.32 9.71
N PRO A 28 -1.03 4.97 10.31
CA PRO A 28 -1.73 4.50 11.50
C PRO A 28 -2.59 3.24 11.25
N SER A 29 -2.41 2.55 10.12
CA SER A 29 -3.08 1.28 9.81
C SER A 29 -2.69 0.15 10.78
N CYS A 30 -1.51 0.24 11.41
CA CYS A 30 -1.15 -0.63 12.53
C CYS A 30 -1.63 -0.10 13.89
N GLY A 31 -2.14 1.14 13.96
CA GLY A 31 -2.52 1.80 15.23
C GLY A 31 -1.36 2.12 16.16
N LEU A 32 -0.11 1.97 15.70
CA LEU A 32 1.11 2.13 16.48
C LEU A 32 1.75 3.50 16.25
N SER A 33 2.32 4.06 17.33
CA SER A 33 3.23 5.20 17.19
C SER A 33 4.53 4.74 16.52
N PRO A 34 5.34 5.67 15.94
CA PRO A 34 6.65 5.31 15.40
C PRO A 34 7.55 4.61 16.44
N ALA A 35 7.49 5.04 17.71
CA ALA A 35 8.28 4.42 18.78
C ALA A 35 7.84 2.98 19.07
N ASP A 36 6.52 2.72 19.09
CA ASP A 36 6.00 1.37 19.30
C ASP A 36 6.38 0.45 18.14
N TRP A 37 6.32 0.97 16.91
CA TRP A 37 6.74 0.25 15.71
C TRP A 37 8.24 -0.10 15.74
N ASP A 38 9.08 0.85 16.17
CA ASP A 38 10.52 0.64 16.27
C ASP A 38 10.88 -0.36 17.37
N ALA A 39 10.09 -0.40 18.46
CA ALA A 39 10.22 -1.35 19.54
C ALA A 39 9.83 -2.79 19.17
N LEU A 40 9.06 -2.98 18.08
CA LEU A 40 8.71 -4.32 17.59
C LEU A 40 9.94 -5.10 17.12
N GLY A 41 9.90 -6.41 17.36
CA GLY A 41 10.86 -7.34 16.76
C GLY A 41 10.69 -7.39 15.24
N HIS A 42 11.77 -7.77 14.53
CA HIS A 42 11.74 -7.89 13.06
C HIS A 42 10.63 -8.81 12.56
N THR A 43 10.46 -9.98 13.18
CA THR A 43 9.43 -10.96 12.82
C THR A 43 8.02 -10.42 13.00
N GLU A 44 7.79 -9.58 14.01
CA GLU A 44 6.47 -8.99 14.27
C GLU A 44 6.15 -7.90 13.25
N ARG A 45 7.12 -7.03 12.94
CA ARG A 45 6.97 -6.06 11.84
C ARG A 45 6.67 -6.72 10.51
N ASP A 46 7.38 -7.79 10.18
CA ASP A 46 7.17 -8.51 8.91
C ASP A 46 5.80 -9.17 8.85
N ARG A 47 5.33 -9.74 9.97
CA ARG A 47 3.97 -10.28 10.07
C ARG A 47 2.92 -9.19 9.85
N LEU A 48 3.03 -8.07 10.54
CA LEU A 48 2.08 -6.95 10.41
C LEU A 48 2.07 -6.38 8.98
N ARG A 49 3.24 -6.23 8.36
CA ARG A 49 3.37 -5.82 6.96
C ARG A 49 2.70 -6.80 6.01
N ALA A 50 2.92 -8.10 6.19
CA ALA A 50 2.31 -9.13 5.36
C ALA A 50 0.78 -9.15 5.49
N ASP A 51 0.28 -9.06 6.73
CA ASP A 51 -1.16 -9.03 7.02
C ASP A 51 -1.81 -7.79 6.37
N ALA A 52 -1.23 -6.60 6.55
CA ALA A 52 -1.69 -5.36 5.92
C ALA A 52 -1.65 -5.45 4.39
N THR A 53 -0.59 -6.01 3.82
CA THR A 53 -0.44 -6.18 2.37
C THR A 53 -1.55 -7.07 1.80
N LEU A 54 -1.83 -8.19 2.46
CA LEU A 54 -2.92 -9.09 2.06
C LEU A 54 -4.28 -8.42 2.15
N GLU A 55 -4.54 -7.64 3.20
CA GLU A 55 -5.79 -6.89 3.35
C GLU A 55 -5.97 -5.85 2.24
N LEU A 56 -4.93 -5.08 1.94
CA LEU A 56 -4.96 -4.06 0.90
C LEU A 56 -5.17 -4.67 -0.50
N TYR A 57 -4.51 -5.80 -0.81
CA TYR A 57 -4.78 -6.50 -2.07
C TYR A 57 -6.19 -7.09 -2.15
N ARG A 58 -6.76 -7.57 -1.03
CA ARG A 58 -8.16 -8.03 -1.00
C ARG A 58 -9.16 -6.91 -1.30
N LEU A 59 -8.79 -5.65 -1.02
CA LEU A 59 -9.59 -4.48 -1.41
C LEU A 59 -9.57 -4.23 -2.93
N GLY A 60 -8.60 -4.78 -3.65
CA GLY A 60 -8.42 -4.61 -5.09
C GLY A 60 -7.46 -3.48 -5.47
N VAL A 61 -6.55 -3.07 -4.58
CA VAL A 61 -5.52 -2.08 -4.94
C VAL A 61 -4.57 -2.63 -6.00
N HIS A 62 -3.98 -1.72 -6.80
CA HIS A 62 -3.15 -2.11 -7.94
C HIS A 62 -1.73 -2.52 -7.56
N SER A 63 -1.21 -1.91 -6.50
CA SER A 63 0.08 -2.24 -5.89
C SER A 63 0.05 -1.92 -4.39
N VAL A 64 0.92 -2.58 -3.62
CA VAL A 64 1.19 -2.26 -2.22
C VAL A 64 2.69 -2.09 -2.06
N ILE A 65 3.10 -1.08 -1.30
CA ILE A 65 4.50 -0.85 -0.91
C ILE A 65 4.58 -0.64 0.60
N ASP A 66 5.75 -0.83 1.18
CA ASP A 66 5.90 -0.71 2.63
C ASP A 66 5.91 0.76 3.07
N HIS A 67 6.69 1.57 2.39
CA HIS A 67 6.83 2.98 2.67
C HIS A 67 7.06 3.80 1.40
N LEU A 68 6.91 5.12 1.50
CA LEU A 68 7.04 6.04 0.36
C LEU A 68 8.42 6.02 -0.34
N GLY A 69 9.45 5.45 0.30
CA GLY A 69 10.76 5.26 -0.31
C GLY A 69 10.74 4.31 -1.51
N GLU A 70 9.73 3.42 -1.57
CA GLU A 70 9.54 2.45 -2.66
C GLU A 70 8.56 2.96 -3.72
N LEU A 71 8.11 4.22 -3.61
CA LEU A 71 7.11 4.77 -4.52
C LEU A 71 7.65 4.88 -5.95
N GLN A 72 8.89 5.33 -6.12
CA GLN A 72 9.48 5.51 -7.46
C GLN A 72 9.54 4.20 -8.26
N PRO A 73 10.10 3.08 -7.74
CA PRO A 73 10.08 1.81 -8.46
C PRO A 73 8.65 1.29 -8.69
N CYS A 74 7.73 1.48 -7.74
CA CYS A 74 6.32 1.09 -7.93
C CYS A 74 5.64 1.87 -9.07
N LEU A 75 5.89 3.18 -9.18
CA LEU A 75 5.36 3.99 -10.27
C LEU A 75 5.89 3.54 -11.64
N HIS A 76 7.15 3.10 -11.69
CA HIS A 76 7.73 2.55 -12.91
C HIS A 76 7.03 1.25 -13.33
N ASP A 77 6.79 0.33 -12.39
CA ASP A 77 6.04 -0.90 -12.65
C ASP A 77 4.63 -0.63 -13.18
N LEU A 78 3.89 0.29 -12.53
CA LEU A 78 2.55 0.69 -12.98
C LEU A 78 2.57 1.33 -14.38
N ALA A 79 3.60 2.12 -14.71
CA ALA A 79 3.74 2.69 -16.04
C ALA A 79 3.95 1.59 -17.10
N VAL A 80 4.76 0.57 -16.81
CA VAL A 80 4.96 -0.59 -17.70
C VAL A 80 3.67 -1.39 -17.87
N ARG A 81 2.94 -1.65 -16.78
CA ARG A 81 1.61 -2.32 -16.80
C ARG A 81 0.60 -1.57 -17.65
N ARG A 82 0.53 -0.25 -17.50
CA ARG A 82 -0.31 0.63 -18.33
C ARG A 82 0.05 0.54 -19.82
N LEU A 83 1.33 0.51 -20.17
CA LEU A 83 1.78 0.34 -21.56
C LEU A 83 1.37 -1.02 -22.14
N LYS A 84 1.25 -2.05 -21.30
CA LYS A 84 0.74 -3.39 -21.67
C LYS A 84 -0.80 -3.47 -21.75
N GLY A 85 -1.50 -2.36 -21.53
CA GLY A 85 -2.96 -2.27 -21.67
C GLY A 85 -3.73 -2.47 -20.37
N GLU A 86 -3.06 -2.62 -19.23
CA GLU A 86 -3.74 -2.63 -17.93
C GLU A 86 -4.37 -1.26 -17.67
N LYS A 87 -5.55 -1.28 -17.04
CA LYS A 87 -6.33 -0.10 -16.67
C LYS A 87 -6.60 -0.12 -15.16
N PRO A 88 -6.87 1.06 -14.57
CA PRO A 88 -7.44 1.12 -13.23
C PRO A 88 -8.77 0.36 -13.11
#